data_AF-G9FSH8-F1
#
_entry.id   AF-G9FSH8-F1
#
_cell.length_a   1.000
_cell.length_b   1.000
_cell.length_c   1.000
_cell.angle_alpha   90.00
_cell.angle_beta   90.00
_cell.angle_gamma   90.00
#
_symmetry.space_group_name_H-M   'P 1'
#
loop_
_entity.id
_entity.type
_entity.pdbx_description
1 polymer ?
#
loop_
_entity_poly.entity_id
_entity_poly.type
_entity_poly.pdbx_seq_one_letter_code
_entity_poly.pdbx_strand_id
1 'polypeptide(L)' 'SGEPSVAVSNASDQEREWVEEDAPGVYITIQGLPGGIRELRRVRFSRERFGELHARMWWEENRARIHEQYL' A
#
# COMPACT_ATOMS: atom_id res chain seq x y z
N SER A 1 -12.85 21.32 38.77
CA SER A 1 -13.72 20.26 38.23
C SER A 1 -13.25 19.95 36.83
N GLY A 2 -13.01 18.66 36.57
CA GLY A 2 -12.15 18.16 35.49
C GLY A 2 -12.56 18.54 34.07
N GLU A 3 -11.55 18.55 33.22
CA GLU A 3 -11.57 18.87 31.80
C GLU A 3 -12.52 17.95 31.02
N PRO A 4 -13.16 18.43 29.94
CA PRO A 4 -13.99 17.58 29.10
C PRO A 4 -13.11 16.49 28.48
N SER A 5 -13.41 15.26 28.86
CA SER A 5 -12.89 14.05 28.26
C SER A 5 -13.35 14.00 26.80
N VAL A 6 -12.49 14.47 25.90
CA VAL A 6 -12.60 14.22 24.47
C VAL A 6 -12.31 12.74 24.21
N ALA A 7 -13.25 11.88 24.59
CA ALA A 7 -13.27 10.49 24.19
C ALA A 7 -13.45 10.45 22.66
N VAL A 8 -12.32 10.25 21.97
CA VAL A 8 -12.13 9.55 20.69
C VAL A 8 -13.42 9.35 19.89
N SER A 9 -13.67 10.20 18.88
CA SER A 9 -14.59 9.91 17.78
C SER A 9 -14.36 10.87 16.60
N ASN A 10 -13.15 10.88 16.02
CA ASN A 10 -13.00 11.23 14.60
C ASN A 10 -11.67 10.75 13.99
N ALA A 11 -11.19 9.56 14.39
CA ALA A 11 -10.03 8.92 13.74
C ALA A 11 -10.47 7.99 12.59
N SER A 12 -11.66 8.21 12.03
CA SER A 12 -12.34 7.23 11.16
C SER A 12 -12.08 7.43 9.67
N ASP A 13 -11.32 8.45 9.26
CA ASP A 13 -11.14 8.77 7.84
C ASP A 13 -9.78 9.45 7.57
N GLN A 14 -8.68 8.91 8.12
CA GLN A 14 -7.37 9.30 7.60
C GLN A 14 -6.98 8.29 6.54
N GLU A 15 -7.10 8.71 5.28
CA GLU A 15 -6.41 8.07 4.16
C GLU A 15 -4.97 7.80 4.57
N ARG A 16 -4.68 6.56 4.97
CA ARG A 16 -3.38 6.18 5.50
C ARG A 16 -2.60 5.61 4.34
N GLU A 17 -1.63 6.34 3.82
CA GLU A 17 -0.69 5.82 2.83
C GLU A 17 0.48 5.13 3.56
N TRP A 18 0.82 3.91 3.16
CA TRP A 18 2.02 3.22 3.62
C TRP A 18 2.69 2.45 2.49
N VAL A 19 3.95 2.08 2.69
CA VAL A 19 4.72 1.28 1.74
C VAL A 19 4.99 -0.09 2.35
N GLU A 20 4.73 -1.15 1.59
CA GLU A 20 5.07 -2.52 1.93
C GLU A 20 6.06 -3.09 0.90
N GLU A 21 6.96 -3.95 1.36
CA GLU A 21 7.80 -4.76 0.46
C GLU A 21 7.06 -6.09 0.22
N ASP A 22 6.46 -6.23 -0.96
CA ASP A 22 5.71 -7.45 -1.34
C ASP A 22 6.64 -8.59 -1.75
N ALA A 23 7.77 -8.25 -2.36
CA ALA A 23 8.84 -9.17 -2.72
C ALA A 23 10.20 -8.45 -2.59
N PRO A 24 11.32 -9.18 -2.43
CA PRO A 24 12.64 -8.55 -2.26
C PRO A 24 12.99 -7.61 -3.43
N GLY A 25 12.96 -6.30 -3.17
CA GLY A 25 13.16 -5.25 -4.18
C GLY A 25 11.91 -4.82 -4.94
N VAL A 26 10.71 -5.20 -4.49
CA VAL A 26 9.42 -4.71 -5.00
C VAL A 26 8.68 -4.01 -3.87
N TYR A 27 8.52 -2.69 -4.02
CA TYR A 27 7.88 -1.83 -3.04
C TYR A 27 6.52 -1.38 -3.56
N ILE A 28 5.50 -1.59 -2.74
CA ILE A 28 4.12 -1.29 -3.07
C ILE A 28 3.63 -0.20 -2.14
N THR A 29 3.18 0.91 -2.71
CA THR A 29 2.49 1.98 -1.98
C THR A 29 1.00 1.70 -2.00
N ILE A 30 0.42 1.64 -0.80
CA ILE A 30 -0.98 1.32 -0.56
C ILE A 30 -1.61 2.50 0.16
N GLN A 31 -2.82 2.86 -0.26
CA GLN A 31 -3.65 3.82 0.43
C GLN A 31 -4.81 3.09 1.10
N GLY A 32 -4.91 3.21 2.43
CA GLY A 32 -6.08 2.77 3.17
C GLY A 32 -7.20 3.80 3.03
N LEU A 33 -8.35 3.36 2.52
CA LEU A 33 -9.56 4.16 2.38
C LEU A 33 -10.51 3.91 3.58
N PRO A 34 -11.46 4.83 3.85
CA PRO A 34 -12.54 4.58 4.79
C PRO A 34 -13.27 3.27 4.49
N GLY A 35 -13.66 2.57 5.56
CA GLY A 35 -14.29 1.25 5.45
C GLY A 35 -13.31 0.09 5.34
N GLY A 36 -12.00 0.33 5.48
CA GLY A 36 -10.99 -0.73 5.54
C GLY A 36 -10.55 -1.26 4.17
N ILE A 37 -10.95 -0.58 3.09
CA ILE A 37 -10.54 -0.89 1.72
C ILE A 37 -9.08 -0.46 1.55
N ARG A 38 -8.30 -1.28 0.86
CA ARG A 38 -6.92 -0.97 0.47
C ARG A 38 -6.92 -0.68 -1.01
N GLU A 39 -6.17 0.33 -1.42
CA GLU A 39 -6.01 0.66 -2.83
C GLU A 39 -4.53 0.69 -3.18
N LEU A 40 -4.17 -0.01 -4.25
CA LEU A 40 -2.84 0.06 -4.83
C LEU A 40 -2.58 1.42 -5.49
N ARG A 41 -1.61 2.19 -4.96
CA ARG A 41 -1.23 3.50 -5.53
C ARG A 41 -0.05 3.44 -6.47
N ARG A 42 0.98 2.67 -6.12
CA ARG A 42 2.23 2.62 -6.89
C ARG A 42 3.00 1.35 -6.63
N VAL A 43 3.65 0.83 -7.67
CA VAL A 43 4.66 -0.23 -7.56
C VAL A 43 6.00 0.32 -7.99
N ARG A 44 7.04 0.08 -7.20
CA ARG A 44 8.43 0.49 -7.45
C ARG A 44 9.32 -0.74 -7.39
N PHE A 45 10.28 -0.78 -8.29
CA PHE A 45 11.29 -1.84 -8.35
C PHE A 45 12.65 -1.27 -7.96
N SER A 46 13.34 -1.96 -7.06
CA SER A 46 14.72 -1.63 -6.69
C SER A 46 15.61 -1.79 -7.91
N ARG A 47 16.28 -0.73 -8.33
CA ARG A 47 17.19 -0.75 -9.48
C ARG A 47 18.42 -1.63 -9.25
N GLU A 48 18.75 -1.92 -8.00
CA GLU A 48 19.87 -2.80 -7.63
C GLU A 48 19.53 -4.27 -7.80
N ARG A 49 18.25 -4.65 -7.64
CA ARG A 49 17.78 -6.04 -7.79
C ARG A 49 17.06 -6.31 -9.11
N PHE A 50 16.40 -5.29 -9.65
CA PHE A 50 15.59 -5.38 -10.86
C PHE A 50 16.15 -4.45 -11.93
N GLY A 51 16.64 -5.05 -13.02
CA GLY A 51 16.75 -4.36 -14.31
C GLY A 51 15.36 -4.12 -14.91
N GLU A 52 15.26 -3.21 -15.87
CA GLU A 52 13.98 -2.82 -16.49
C GLU A 52 13.21 -4.02 -17.06
N LEU A 53 13.90 -4.96 -17.73
CA LEU A 53 13.30 -6.16 -18.28
C LEU A 53 12.77 -7.10 -17.19
N HIS A 54 13.51 -7.31 -16.11
CA HIS A 54 13.07 -8.15 -14.98
C HIS A 54 11.90 -7.51 -14.23
N ALA A 55 11.90 -6.18 -14.06
CA ALA A 55 10.78 -5.47 -13.43
C ALA A 55 9.49 -5.66 -14.24
N ARG A 56 9.60 -5.55 -15.57
CA ARG A 56 8.48 -5.79 -16.47
C ARG A 56 7.98 -7.23 -16.40
N MET A 57 8.86 -8.23 -16.51
CA MET A 57 8.45 -9.64 -16.44
C MET A 57 7.77 -9.96 -15.10
N TRP A 58 8.35 -9.52 -13.99
CA TRP A 58 7.75 -9.70 -12.67
C TRP A 58 6.35 -9.09 -12.59
N TRP A 59 6.16 -7.88 -13.14
CA TRP A 59 4.85 -7.25 -13.17
C TRP A 59 3.86 -8.04 -14.03
N GLU A 60 4.26 -8.51 -15.22
CA GLU A 60 3.38 -9.30 -16.08
C GLU A 60 2.93 -10.61 -15.40
N GLU A 61 3.80 -11.25 -14.63
CA GLU A 61 3.51 -12.48 -13.89
C GLU A 61 2.68 -12.24 -12.61
N ASN A 62 2.95 -11.15 -11.88
CA ASN A 62 2.38 -10.92 -10.55
C ASN A 62 1.18 -9.95 -10.54
N ARG A 63 0.91 -9.21 -11.62
CA ARG A 63 -0.16 -8.19 -11.64
C ARG A 63 -1.52 -8.71 -11.21
N ALA A 64 -1.85 -9.96 -11.53
CA ALA A 64 -3.13 -10.56 -11.16
C ALA A 64 -3.22 -10.75 -9.64
N ARG A 65 -2.16 -11.29 -9.02
CA ARG A 65 -2.04 -11.43 -7.58
C ARG A 65 -2.09 -10.06 -6.88
N ILE A 66 -1.33 -9.10 -7.39
CA ILE A 66 -1.31 -7.74 -6.83
C ILE A 66 -2.68 -7.08 -6.94
N HIS A 67 -3.41 -7.31 -8.03
CA HIS A 67 -4.77 -6.82 -8.15
C HIS A 67 -5.68 -7.45 -7.09
N GLU A 68 -5.72 -8.78 -6.96
CA GLU A 68 -6.59 -9.44 -5.96
C GLU A 68 -6.22 -9.12 -4.51
N GLN A 69 -4.96 -8.78 -4.23
CA GLN A 69 -4.48 -8.54 -2.88
C GLN A 69 -4.69 -7.08 -2.42
N TYR A 70 -4.78 -6.14 -3.36
CA TYR A 70 -4.80 -4.70 -3.07
C TYR A 70 -5.94 -3.92 -3.77
N LEU A 71 -6.87 -4.62 -4.45
CA LEU A 71 -8.13 -4.10 -5.02
C LEU A 71 -9.27 -5.06 -4.68
#